data_AF-A0A1F9NYE1-F1
#
_entry.id   AF-A0A1F9NYE1-F1
#
_cell.length_a   1.000
_cell.length_b   1.000
_cell.length_c   1.000
_cell.angle_alpha   90.00
_cell.angle_beta   90.00
_cell.angle_gamma   90.00
#
_symmetry.space_group_name_H-M   'P 1'
#
loop_
_entity.id
_entity.type
_entity.pdbx_description
1 polymer ?
#
loop_
_entity_poly.entity_id
_entity_poly.type
_entity_poly.pdbx_seq_one_letter_code
_entity_poly.pdbx_strand_id
1 'polypeptide(L)' 'MELLILKSGPDYIRIKDGAFIRAGLDKASVFPMDRICLVQEHAENMKNMGFDRISIKKLILTEGDL' A
#
# COMPACT_ATOMS: atom_id res chain seq x y z
N MET A 1 -9.03 11.11 7.99
CA MET A 1 -8.95 10.77 6.55
C MET A 1 -8.78 9.27 6.39
N GLU A 2 -9.36 8.66 5.35
CA GLU A 2 -9.17 7.24 5.02
C GLU A 2 -8.35 7.09 3.75
N LEU A 3 -7.41 6.15 3.76
CA LEU A 3 -6.52 5.83 2.64
C LEU A 3 -6.41 4.31 2.47
N LEU A 4 -5.95 3.89 1.31
CA LEU A 4 -5.56 2.52 1.00
C LEU A 4 -4.05 2.40 1.07
N ILE A 5 -3.58 1.26 1.57
CA ILE A 5 -2.15 0.94 1.65
C ILE A 5 -1.94 -0.55 1.34
N LEU A 6 -0.83 -0.87 0.69
CA LEU A 6 -0.43 -2.24 0.37
C LEU A 6 0.55 -2.78 1.42
N LYS A 7 0.35 -4.03 1.81
CA LYS A 7 1.29 -4.82 2.64
C LYS A 7 1.67 -6.12 1.95
N SER A 8 2.86 -6.62 2.26
CA SER A 8 3.32 -7.98 1.97
C SER A 8 3.95 -8.53 3.26
N GLY A 9 3.21 -9.40 3.95
CA GLY A 9 3.61 -9.87 5.28
C GLY A 9 3.75 -8.73 6.31
N PRO A 10 4.92 -8.58 6.97
CA PRO A 10 5.11 -7.51 7.96
C PRO A 10 5.26 -6.12 7.32
N ASP A 11 5.75 -6.07 6.08
CA ASP A 11 6.19 -4.85 5.41
C ASP A 11 5.05 -4.14 4.68
N TYR A 12 5.20 -2.83 4.54
CA TYR A 12 4.40 -2.01 3.65
C TYR A 12 5.09 -1.87 2.30
N ILE A 13 4.35 -1.40 1.29
CA ILE A 13 4.87 -1.29 -0.07
C ILE A 13 4.97 0.17 -0.47
N ARG A 14 6.17 0.55 -0.90
CA ARG A 14 6.41 1.77 -1.65
C ARG A 14 6.40 1.43 -3.13
N ILE A 15 5.58 2.18 -3.87
CA ILE A 15 5.54 2.14 -5.34
C ILE A 15 6.28 3.37 -5.83
N LYS A 16 7.35 3.14 -6.61
CA LYS A 16 8.17 4.21 -7.16
C LYS A 16 8.73 3.76 -8.50
N ASP A 17 8.61 4.60 -9.53
CA ASP A 17 9.18 4.37 -10.86
C ASP A 17 8.81 2.99 -11.45
N GLY A 18 7.56 2.55 -11.22
CA GLY A 18 7.05 1.24 -11.67
C GLY A 18 7.51 0.03 -10.83
N ALA A 19 8.36 0.22 -9.82
CA ALA A 19 8.84 -0.83 -8.94
C ALA A 19 8.06 -0.91 -7.62
N PHE A 20 7.97 -2.12 -7.06
CA PHE A 20 7.43 -2.39 -5.72
C PHE A 20 8.58 -2.65 -4.75
N ILE A 21 8.67 -1.85 -3.69
CA ILE A 21 9.76 -1.92 -2.72
C ILE A 21 9.16 -2.12 -1.32
N ARG A 22 9.66 -3.10 -0.57
CA ARG A 22 9.29 -3.29 0.84
C ARG A 22 9.82 -2.12 1.68
N ALA A 23 8.98 -1.56 2.53
CA ALA A 23 9.28 -0.37 3.32
C ALA A 23 8.48 -0.33 4.62
N GLY A 24 8.88 0.58 5.52
CA GLY A 24 8.09 0.98 6.68
C GLY A 24 6.87 1.83 6.29
N LEU A 25 5.95 2.01 7.24
CA LEU A 25 4.73 2.80 7.06
C LEU A 25 5.03 4.25 6.66
N ASP A 26 6.12 4.83 7.17
CA ASP A 26 6.60 6.19 6.92
C ASP A 26 6.96 6.45 5.44
N LYS A 27 7.26 5.40 4.68
CA LYS A 27 7.67 5.48 3.27
C LYS A 27 6.71 4.77 2.33
N ALA A 28 5.63 4.21 2.86
CA ALA A 28 4.67 3.45 2.10
C ALA A 28 3.90 4.35 1.13
N SER A 29 3.57 3.82 -0.04
CA SER A 29 2.66 4.50 -0.95
C SER A 29 1.24 4.33 -0.43
N VAL A 30 0.55 5.46 -0.26
CA VAL A 30 -0.85 5.53 0.15
C VAL A 30 -1.70 6.06 -1.00
N PHE A 31 -2.93 5.59 -1.08
CA PHE A 31 -3.85 5.94 -2.15
C PHE A 31 -5.18 6.42 -1.56
N PRO A 32 -5.88 7.37 -2.20
CA PRO A 32 -7.25 7.67 -1.82
C PRO A 32 -8.18 6.46 -2.01
N MET A 33 -9.28 6.42 -1.25
CA MET A 33 -10.21 5.27 -1.24
C MET A 33 -10.87 4.97 -2.60
N ASP A 34 -11.01 5.98 -3.47
CA ASP A 34 -11.59 5.85 -4.81
C ASP A 34 -10.65 5.15 -5.81
N ARG A 35 -9.36 4.99 -5.48
CA ARG A 35 -8.36 4.30 -6.30
C ARG A 35 -8.28 2.80 -6.05
N ILE A 36 -9.30 2.18 -5.45
CA ILE A 36 -9.26 0.75 -5.08
C ILE A 36 -8.93 -0.17 -6.26
N CYS A 37 -9.47 0.08 -7.45
CA CYS A 37 -9.18 -0.72 -8.64
C CYS A 37 -7.69 -0.69 -9.02
N LEU A 38 -7.07 0.50 -8.98
CA LEU A 38 -5.62 0.65 -9.24
C LEU A 38 -4.79 -0.10 -8.18
N VAL A 39 -5.19 -0.04 -6.91
CA VAL A 39 -4.48 -0.73 -5.83
C VAL A 39 -4.63 -2.26 -5.96
N GLN A 40 -5.76 -2.74 -6.46
CA GLN A 40 -5.95 -4.16 -6.81
C GLN A 40 -5.05 -4.57 -7.97
N GLU A 41 -4.93 -3.78 -9.03
CA GLU A 41 -3.98 -4.03 -10.13
C GLU A 41 -2.54 -4.10 -9.63
N HIS A 42 -2.13 -3.19 -8.75
CA HIS A 42 -0.83 -3.25 -8.11
C HIS A 42 -0.63 -4.54 -7.29
N ALA A 43 -1.64 -4.96 -6.52
CA ALA A 43 -1.58 -6.21 -5.76
C ALA A 43 -1.43 -7.44 -6.67
N GLU A 44 -2.13 -7.50 -7.80
CA GLU A 44 -1.98 -8.58 -8.78
C GLU A 44 -0.60 -8.56 -9.44
N ASN A 45 -0.11 -7.39 -9.83
CA ASN A 45 1.25 -7.25 -10.38
C ASN A 45 2.32 -7.72 -9.38
N MET A 46 2.16 -7.38 -8.10
CA MET A 46 3.04 -7.86 -7.04
C MET A 46 3.00 -9.40 -6.90
N LYS A 47 1.82 -10.03 -6.95
CA LYS A 47 1.70 -11.50 -6.91
C LYS A 47 2.49 -12.13 -8.05
N ASN A 48 2.36 -11.59 -9.26
CA ASN A 48 3.09 -12.06 -10.45
C ASN A 48 4.60 -11.89 -10.34
N MET A 49 5.07 -10.94 -9.52
CA MET A 49 6.49 -10.72 -9.20
C MET A 49 7.01 -11.57 -8.03
N GLY A 50 6.19 -12.46 -7.47
CA GLY A 50 6.58 -13.38 -6.39
C GLY A 50 6.47 -12.82 -4.98
N PHE A 51 5.80 -11.67 -4.79
CA PHE A 51 5.47 -11.21 -3.44
C PHE A 51 4.42 -12.13 -2.81
N ASP A 52 4.61 -12.44 -1.54
CA ASP A 52 3.73 -13.30 -0.76
C ASP A 52 2.90 -12.49 0.23
N ARG A 53 1.80 -13.10 0.73
CA ARG A 53 0.95 -12.54 1.80
C ARG A 53 0.51 -11.09 1.55
N ILE A 54 0.16 -10.78 0.30
CA ILE A 54 -0.25 -9.44 -0.11
C ILE A 54 -1.63 -9.12 0.45
N SER A 55 -1.78 -7.92 1.01
CA SER A 55 -3.08 -7.43 1.44
C SER A 55 -3.21 -5.93 1.22
N ILE A 56 -4.41 -5.51 0.83
CA ILE A 56 -4.82 -4.11 0.82
C ILE A 56 -5.44 -3.82 2.18
N LYS A 57 -4.98 -2.76 2.83
CA LYS A 57 -5.48 -2.31 4.14
C LYS A 57 -6.04 -0.90 4.03
N LYS A 58 -7.02 -0.60 4.88
CA LYS A 58 -7.46 0.78 5.12
C LYS A 58 -6.53 1.40 6.17
N LEU A 59 -5.93 2.53 5.85
CA LEU A 59 -5.20 3.38 6.77
C LEU A 59 -6.10 4.54 7.18
N ILE A 60 -6.31 4.70 8.49
CA ILE A 60 -7.09 5.80 9.06
C ILE A 60 -6.10 6.80 9.64
N LEU A 61 -6.10 8.02 9.11
CA LEU A 61 -5.32 9.15 9.61
C LEU A 61 -6.23 10.04 10.45
N THR A 62 -5.79 10.34 11.67
CA THR A 62 -6.44 11.27 12.59
C THR A 62 -5.45 12.38 12.92
N GLU A 63 -5.90 13.63 12.82
CA GLU A 63 -5.12 14.79 13.25
C GLU A 63 -5.54 15.17 14.67
N GLY A 64 -4.60 15.67 15.47
CA GLY A 64 -4.85 16.16 16.81
C GLY A 64 -3.89 17.31 17.12
N ASP A 65 -4.34 18.25 17.94
CA ASP A 65 -3.51 19.34 18.42
C ASP A 65 -2.44 18.82 19.39
N LEU A 66 -1.25 19.42 19.32
CA LEU A 66 -0.08 19.11 20.16
C LEU A 66 -0.01 20.03 21.37
#